data_AF-A0A959S869-F1
#
_entry.id   AF-A0A959S869-F1
#
_cell.length_a   1.000
_cell.length_b   1.000
_cell.length_c   1.000
_cell.angle_alpha   90.00
_cell.angle_beta   90.00
_cell.angle_gamma   90.00
#
_symmetry.space_group_name_H-M   'P 1'
#
loop_
_entity.id
_entity.type
_entity.pdbx_description
1 polymer ?
#
loop_
_entity_poly.entity_id
_entity_poly.type
_entity_poly.pdbx_seq_one_letter_code
_entity_poly.pdbx_strand_id
1 'polypeptide(L)'
;AWLCGHYNMIFMVMVAIFFWIAAPWLMGVFTTDPIVVGYGVDALRIVCLGYFFYGYGMVLAQAFNGAGDTLTPTVMNVVCFWLLEIPLAWVLARVLAMGPEGVFASIAISESALAVISIVLFRRGRWRSVQV
;
A
#
# COMPACT_ATOMS: atom_id res chain seq x y z
N ALA A 1 -7.66 9.76 -19.20
CA ALA A 1 -6.62 9.42 -18.19
C ALA A 1 -6.83 10.17 -16.88
N TRP A 2 -6.70 11.50 -16.84
CA TRP A 2 -6.81 12.29 -15.61
C TRP A 2 -8.19 12.22 -14.92
N LEU A 3 -9.30 12.23 -15.67
CA LEU A 3 -10.65 12.01 -15.11
C LEU A 3 -10.84 10.61 -14.51
N CYS A 4 -10.34 9.55 -15.18
CA CYS A 4 -10.39 8.19 -14.66
C CYS A 4 -9.58 8.05 -13.36
N GLY A 5 -8.42 8.71 -13.28
CA GLY A 5 -7.63 8.81 -12.06
C GLY A 5 -8.41 9.48 -10.92
N HIS A 6 -9.12 10.58 -11.21
CA HIS A 6 -9.92 11.29 -10.22
C HIS A 6 -11.10 10.45 -9.70
N TYR A 7 -11.83 9.75 -10.58
CA TYR A 7 -12.92 8.86 -10.16
C TYR A 7 -12.43 7.67 -9.33
N ASN A 8 -11.30 7.05 -9.71
CA ASN A 8 -10.68 6.00 -8.90
C ASN A 8 -10.26 6.53 -7.53
N MET A 9 -9.71 7.75 -7.47
CA MET A 9 -9.35 8.41 -6.21
C MET A 9 -10.55 8.58 -5.28
N ILE A 10 -11.66 9.11 -5.80
CA ILE A 10 -12.89 9.30 -5.02
C ILE A 10 -13.43 7.96 -4.54
N PHE A 11 -13.43 6.94 -5.41
CA PHE A 11 -13.84 5.59 -5.04
C PHE A 11 -12.97 5.00 -3.93
N MET A 12 -11.65 5.07 -4.05
CA MET A 12 -10.71 4.57 -3.05
C MET A 12 -10.86 5.28 -1.71
N VAL A 13 -11.09 6.60 -1.70
CA VAL A 13 -11.32 7.36 -0.45
C VAL A 13 -12.65 6.97 0.19
N MET A 14 -13.73 6.80 -0.59
CA MET A 14 -15.01 6.33 -0.05
C MET A 14 -14.89 4.93 0.56
N VAL A 15 -14.19 4.03 -0.13
CA VAL A 15 -13.92 2.67 0.36
C VAL A 15 -13.08 2.72 1.64
N ALA A 16 -12.03 3.54 1.69
CA ALA A 16 -11.18 3.70 2.86
C ALA A 16 -11.98 4.21 4.08
N ILE A 17 -12.85 5.21 3.90
CA ILE A 17 -13.71 5.73 4.97
C ILE A 17 -14.67 4.66 5.47
N PHE A 18 -15.30 3.92 4.54
CA PHE A 18 -16.21 2.83 4.90
C PHE A 18 -15.50 1.76 5.74
N PHE A 19 -14.35 1.26 5.27
CA PHE A 19 -13.59 0.24 6.00
C PHE A 19 -13.04 0.77 7.33
N TRP A 20 -12.65 2.04 7.42
CA TRP A 20 -12.21 2.64 8.67
C TRP A 20 -13.27 2.59 9.77
N ILE A 21 -14.50 2.96 9.41
CA ILE A 21 -15.63 3.01 10.34
C ILE A 21 -16.10 1.58 10.64
N ALA A 22 -16.17 0.72 9.61
CA ALA A 22 -16.61 -0.65 9.74
C ALA A 22 -15.57 -1.58 10.39
N ALA A 23 -14.32 -1.14 10.61
CA ALA A 23 -13.23 -1.99 11.09
C ALA A 23 -13.57 -2.84 12.33
N PRO A 24 -14.18 -2.30 13.40
CA PRO A 24 -14.50 -3.10 14.60
C PRO A 24 -15.54 -4.17 14.32
N TRP A 25 -16.55 -3.84 13.51
CA TRP A 25 -17.59 -4.78 13.11
C TRP A 25 -17.03 -5.87 12.19
N LEU A 26 -16.22 -5.49 11.21
CA LEU A 26 -15.62 -6.41 10.25
C LEU A 26 -14.69 -7.41 10.95
N MET A 27 -13.85 -6.93 11.87
CA MET A 27 -12.97 -7.79 12.65
C MET A 27 -13.75 -8.75 13.57
N GLY A 28 -14.88 -8.30 14.11
CA GLY A 28 -15.77 -9.13 14.92
C GLY A 28 -16.43 -10.29 14.18
N VAL A 29 -16.43 -10.27 12.83
CA VAL A 29 -16.89 -11.41 12.01
C VAL A 29 -15.85 -12.54 11.97
N PHE A 30 -14.56 -12.21 12.06
CA PHE A 30 -13.47 -13.17 11.95
C PHE A 30 -13.09 -13.80 13.30
N THR A 31 -13.19 -13.03 14.38
CA THR A 31 -12.78 -13.48 15.71
C THR A 31 -13.57 -12.76 16.80
N THR A 32 -13.79 -13.46 17.91
CA THR A 32 -14.42 -12.92 19.12
C THR A 32 -13.40 -12.56 20.20
N ASP A 33 -12.10 -12.85 20.01
CA ASP A 33 -11.06 -12.46 20.94
C ASP A 33 -10.83 -10.93 20.88
N PRO A 34 -11.13 -10.17 21.94
CA PRO A 34 -11.05 -8.71 21.93
C PRO A 34 -9.64 -8.18 21.69
N ILE A 35 -8.60 -8.94 22.06
CA ILE A 35 -7.20 -8.54 21.82
C ILE A 35 -6.90 -8.63 20.32
N VAL A 36 -7.31 -9.72 19.68
CA VAL A 36 -7.11 -9.91 18.23
C VAL A 36 -7.96 -8.95 17.40
N VAL A 37 -9.20 -8.67 17.85
CA VAL A 37 -10.05 -7.63 17.24
C VAL A 37 -9.37 -6.27 17.31
N GLY A 38 -8.79 -5.89 18.45
CA GLY A 38 -8.05 -4.63 18.61
C GLY A 38 -6.93 -4.50 17.58
N TYR A 39 -6.03 -5.50 17.50
CA TYR A 39 -4.94 -5.49 16.53
C TYR A 39 -5.43 -5.43 15.08
N GLY A 40 -6.50 -6.16 14.74
CA GLY A 40 -7.06 -6.13 13.39
C GLY A 40 -7.70 -4.78 13.04
N VAL A 41 -8.34 -4.11 14.01
CA VAL A 41 -8.91 -2.76 13.81
C VAL A 41 -7.80 -1.77 13.52
N ASP A 42 -6.72 -1.80 14.30
CA ASP A 42 -5.60 -0.88 14.11
C ASP A 42 -4.88 -1.15 12.79
N ALA A 43 -4.66 -2.43 12.44
CA ALA A 43 -4.14 -2.82 11.14
C ALA A 43 -5.01 -2.29 9.99
N LEU A 44 -6.33 -2.49 10.05
CA LEU A 44 -7.24 -2.09 8.97
C LEU A 44 -7.27 -0.57 8.81
N ARG A 45 -7.23 0.19 9.91
CA ARG A 45 -7.16 1.66 9.89
C ARG A 45 -5.84 2.16 9.29
N ILE A 46 -4.72 1.56 9.68
CA ILE A 46 -3.40 1.87 9.11
C ILE A 46 -3.39 1.62 7.59
N VAL A 47 -3.92 0.49 7.14
CA VAL A 47 -4.06 0.17 5.71
C VAL A 47 -4.98 1.18 5.01
N CYS A 48 -6.06 1.62 5.65
CA CYS A 48 -6.96 2.62 5.10
C CYS A 48 -6.31 4.00 4.91
N LEU A 49 -5.36 4.40 5.77
CA LEU A 49 -4.52 5.59 5.49
C LEU A 49 -3.67 5.38 4.23
N GLY A 50 -3.17 4.15 4.05
CA GLY A 50 -2.41 3.75 2.87
C GLY A 50 -3.22 3.78 1.57
N TYR A 51 -4.53 3.57 1.60
CA TYR A 51 -5.37 3.50 0.37
C TYR A 51 -5.24 4.73 -0.54
N PHE A 52 -5.01 5.92 0.04
CA PHE A 52 -4.77 7.13 -0.74
C PHE A 52 -3.48 7.04 -1.58
N PHE A 53 -2.41 6.49 -1.01
CA PHE A 53 -1.13 6.27 -1.70
C PHE A 53 -1.20 5.07 -2.66
N TYR A 54 -1.85 3.98 -2.22
CA TYR A 54 -2.10 2.78 -3.02
C TYR A 54 -2.85 3.09 -4.32
N GLY A 55 -3.90 3.92 -4.26
CA GLY A 55 -4.69 4.29 -5.43
C GLY A 55 -3.83 4.92 -6.53
N TYR A 56 -2.88 5.79 -6.17
CA TYR A 56 -1.94 6.38 -7.12
C TYR A 56 -0.86 5.38 -7.59
N GLY A 57 -0.28 4.61 -6.66
CA GLY A 57 0.75 3.61 -6.98
C GLY A 57 0.25 2.54 -7.95
N MET A 58 -0.95 2.01 -7.70
CA MET A 58 -1.57 0.97 -8.53
C MET A 58 -1.87 1.47 -9.94
N VAL A 59 -2.42 2.68 -10.09
CA VAL A 59 -2.71 3.26 -11.42
C VAL A 59 -1.42 3.47 -12.23
N LEU A 60 -0.35 3.91 -11.57
CA LEU A 60 0.95 4.13 -12.22
C LEU A 60 1.64 2.82 -12.59
N ALA A 61 1.66 1.83 -11.69
CA ALA A 61 2.19 0.50 -11.98
C ALA A 61 1.47 -0.14 -13.18
N GLN A 62 0.14 0.00 -13.26
CA GLN A 62 -0.65 -0.48 -14.40
C GLN A 62 -0.37 0.30 -15.69
N ALA A 63 0.01 1.58 -15.60
CA ALA A 63 0.46 2.36 -16.76
C ALA A 63 1.81 1.87 -17.31
N PHE A 64 2.76 1.47 -16.44
CA PHE A 64 4.02 0.86 -16.87
C PHE A 64 3.79 -0.51 -17.52
N ASN A 65 2.97 -1.37 -16.89
CA ASN A 65 2.59 -2.66 -17.45
C ASN A 65 1.90 -2.51 -18.82
N GLY A 66 1.04 -1.50 -18.99
CA GLY A 66 0.37 -1.21 -20.26
C GLY A 66 1.28 -0.63 -21.35
N ALA A 67 2.46 -0.11 -20.98
CA ALA A 67 3.47 0.41 -21.91
C ALA A 67 4.51 -0.65 -22.35
N GLY A 68 4.41 -1.89 -21.84
CA GLY A 68 5.33 -2.99 -22.17
C GLY A 68 6.58 -3.09 -21.27
N ASP A 69 6.76 -2.19 -20.31
CA ASP A 69 7.86 -2.23 -19.33
C ASP A 69 7.39 -2.88 -18.03
N THR A 70 7.43 -4.20 -17.99
CA THR A 70 7.08 -5.02 -16.81
C THR A 70 8.25 -5.17 -15.83
N LEU A 71 9.50 -4.97 -16.28
CA LEU A 71 10.68 -5.14 -15.43
C LEU A 71 10.79 -4.03 -14.38
N THR A 72 10.51 -2.78 -14.77
CA THR A 72 10.53 -1.64 -13.83
C THR A 72 9.62 -1.87 -12.61
N PRO A 73 8.31 -2.18 -12.75
CA PRO A 73 7.45 -2.43 -11.59
C PRO A 73 7.87 -3.69 -10.82
N THR A 74 8.35 -4.76 -11.47
CA THR A 74 8.81 -5.96 -10.75
C THR A 74 9.99 -5.68 -9.84
N VAL A 75 11.03 -4.99 -10.34
CA VAL A 75 12.21 -4.63 -9.53
C VAL A 75 11.80 -3.77 -8.34
N MET A 76 10.89 -2.82 -8.54
CA MET A 76 10.40 -1.97 -7.46
C MET A 76 9.67 -2.75 -6.37
N ASN A 77 8.80 -3.69 -6.76
CA ASN A 77 8.11 -4.57 -5.81
C ASN A 77 9.10 -5.41 -5.00
N VAL A 78 10.13 -5.97 -5.65
CA VAL A 78 11.18 -6.72 -4.95
C VAL A 78 11.91 -5.83 -3.95
N VAL A 79 12.33 -4.63 -4.35
CA VAL A 79 13.03 -3.72 -3.42
C VAL A 79 12.13 -3.30 -2.25
N CYS A 80 10.89 -2.90 -2.52
CA CYS A 80 10.01 -2.37 -1.48
C CYS A 80 9.51 -3.47 -0.53
N PHE A 81 9.12 -4.64 -1.04
CA PHE A 81 8.58 -5.71 -0.20
C PHE A 81 9.66 -6.61 0.38
N TRP A 82 10.74 -6.91 -0.34
CA TRP A 82 11.76 -7.80 0.19
C TRP A 82 12.86 -7.07 0.95
N LEU A 83 13.37 -5.97 0.42
CA LEU A 83 14.52 -5.28 1.01
C LEU A 83 14.12 -4.19 2.00
N LEU A 84 12.88 -3.69 1.93
CA LEU A 84 12.39 -2.66 2.84
C LEU A 84 11.36 -3.24 3.82
N GLU A 85 10.28 -3.87 3.36
CA GLU A 85 9.22 -4.35 4.26
C GLU A 85 9.70 -5.41 5.24
N ILE A 86 10.37 -6.47 4.78
CA ILE A 86 10.80 -7.57 5.68
C ILE A 86 11.80 -7.08 6.75
N PRO A 87 12.88 -6.35 6.42
CA PRO A 87 13.80 -5.83 7.43
C PRO A 87 13.12 -4.81 8.35
N LEU A 88 12.27 -3.95 7.80
CA LEU A 88 11.55 -2.95 8.58
C LEU A 88 10.56 -3.62 9.54
N ALA A 89 9.83 -4.64 9.10
CA ALA A 89 8.95 -5.45 9.94
C ALA A 89 9.71 -6.08 11.09
N TRP A 90 10.89 -6.64 10.81
CA TRP A 90 11.73 -7.23 11.86
C TRP A 90 12.21 -6.19 12.87
N VAL A 91 12.67 -5.02 12.41
CA VAL A 91 13.12 -3.94 13.29
C VAL A 91 11.96 -3.41 14.14
N LEU A 92 10.81 -3.07 13.55
CA LEU A 92 9.68 -2.53 14.31
C LEU A 92 9.08 -3.57 15.26
N ALA A 93 8.91 -4.81 14.82
CA ALA A 93 8.30 -5.84 15.65
C ALA A 93 9.23 -6.31 16.78
N ARG A 94 10.53 -6.49 16.51
CA ARG A 94 11.49 -7.12 17.45
C ARG A 94 12.38 -6.13 18.18
N VAL A 95 12.93 -5.12 17.49
CA VAL A 95 13.88 -4.17 18.09
C VAL A 95 13.14 -3.08 18.87
N LEU A 96 12.05 -2.56 18.30
CA LEU A 96 11.20 -1.54 18.94
C LEU A 96 10.10 -2.15 19.83
N ALA A 97 10.03 -3.48 19.92
CA ALA A 97 9.07 -4.22 20.73
C ALA A 97 7.59 -3.84 20.47
N MET A 98 7.28 -3.34 19.27
CA MET A 98 5.90 -2.96 18.88
C MET A 98 5.04 -4.17 18.52
N GLY A 99 5.62 -5.39 18.50
CA GLY A 99 4.87 -6.62 18.26
C GLY A 99 4.14 -6.60 16.91
N PRO A 100 2.85 -7.00 16.86
CA PRO A 100 2.07 -7.06 15.62
C PRO A 100 1.89 -5.68 14.95
N GLU A 101 1.74 -4.61 15.74
CA GLU A 101 1.59 -3.25 15.21
C GLU A 101 2.81 -2.81 14.38
N GLY A 102 4.01 -3.25 14.79
CA GLY A 102 5.24 -2.99 14.05
C GLY A 102 5.25 -3.62 12.66
N VAL A 103 4.61 -4.78 12.50
CA VAL A 103 4.45 -5.46 11.20
C VAL A 103 3.42 -4.74 10.32
N PHE A 104 2.31 -4.28 10.91
CA PHE A 104 1.32 -3.52 10.14
C PHE A 104 1.87 -2.15 9.69
N ALA A 105 2.65 -1.50 10.55
CA ALA A 105 3.33 -0.26 10.21
C ALA A 105 4.35 -0.45 9.07
N SER A 106 5.12 -1.54 9.06
CA SER A 106 6.06 -1.80 7.98
C SER A 106 5.39 -2.00 6.62
N ILE A 107 4.23 -2.65 6.58
CA ILE A 107 3.43 -2.80 5.35
C ILE A 107 3.05 -1.41 4.82
N ALA A 108 2.45 -0.57 5.68
CA ALA A 108 2.02 0.77 5.27
C ALA A 108 3.20 1.66 4.80
N ILE A 109 4.35 1.59 5.47
CA ILE A 109 5.54 2.35 5.09
C ILE A 109 6.09 1.87 3.75
N SER A 110 6.17 0.55 3.54
CA SER A 110 6.74 -0.03 2.32
C SER A 110 5.89 0.24 1.09
N GLU A 111 4.58 0.19 1.27
CA GLU A 111 3.61 0.52 0.22
C GLU A 111 3.60 2.01 -0.09
N SER A 112 3.69 2.86 0.93
CA SER A 112 3.86 4.29 0.72
C SER A 112 5.16 4.60 -0.04
N ALA A 113 6.25 3.90 0.30
CA ALA A 113 7.52 4.03 -0.41
C ALA A 113 7.41 3.57 -1.87
N LEU A 114 6.76 2.43 -2.14
CA LEU A 114 6.52 1.93 -3.48
C LEU A 114 5.70 2.92 -4.31
N ALA A 115 4.63 3.49 -3.73
CA ALA A 115 3.82 4.51 -4.38
C ALA A 115 4.63 5.78 -4.71
N VAL A 116 5.42 6.28 -3.75
CA VAL A 116 6.28 7.46 -3.96
C VAL A 116 7.33 7.19 -5.04
N ILE A 117 8.02 6.06 -5.01
CA ILE A 117 9.02 5.69 -6.02
C ILE A 117 8.36 5.57 -7.40
N SER A 118 7.15 5.01 -7.47
CA SER A 118 6.37 4.88 -8.71
C SER A 118 6.02 6.24 -9.30
N ILE A 119 5.58 7.18 -8.46
CA ILE A 119 5.30 8.57 -8.87
C ILE A 119 6.57 9.23 -9.39
N VAL A 120 7.70 9.10 -8.68
CA VAL A 120 8.97 9.72 -9.07
C VAL A 120 9.47 9.15 -10.40
N LEU A 121 9.47 7.83 -10.57
CA LEU A 121 9.91 7.18 -11.82
C LEU A 121 8.98 7.51 -12.99
N PHE A 122 7.67 7.57 -12.76
CA PHE A 122 6.73 7.95 -13.80
C PHE A 122 6.95 9.39 -14.26
N ARG A 123 7.22 10.31 -13.33
CA ARG A 123 7.57 11.71 -13.64
C ARG A 123 8.91 11.86 -14.35
N ARG A 124 9.86 10.93 -14.15
CA ARG A 124 11.15 10.93 -14.88
C ARG A 124 11.01 10.53 -16.36
N GLY A 125 9.84 10.08 -16.81
CA GLY A 125 9.52 9.98 -18.23
C GLY A 125 10.29 8.90 -19.02
N ARG A 126 11.11 8.06 -18.37
CA ARG A 126 11.85 6.96 -19.02
C ARG A 126 10.95 5.89 -19.64
N TRP A 127 9.68 5.84 -19.24
CA TRP A 127 8.68 5.01 -19.90
C TRP A 127 8.39 5.45 -21.34
N ARG A 128 8.68 6.70 -21.73
CA ARG A 128 8.55 7.17 -23.12
C ARG A 128 9.67 6.70 -24.04
N SER A 129 10.80 6.24 -23.50
CA SER A 129 11.93 5.74 -24.29
C SER A 129 11.86 4.24 -24.59
N VAL A 130 10.86 3.54 -24.05
CA VAL A 130 10.59 2.15 -24.42
C VAL A 130 9.78 2.18 -25.73
N GLN A 131 10.46 1.97 -26.86
CA GLN A 131 9.80 1.75 -28.13
C GLN A 131 9.23 0.32 -28.14
N VAL A 132 7.93 0.23 -28.45
CA VAL A 132 7.26 -1.01 -28.84
C VAL A 132 7.67 -1.38 -30.26
#